data_AF-A0A3A6Q1N1-F1
#
_entry.id   AF-A0A3A6Q1N1-F1
#
_cell.length_a   1.000
_cell.length_b   1.000
_cell.length_c   1.000
_cell.angle_alpha   90.00
_cell.angle_beta   90.00
_cell.angle_gamma   90.00
#
_symmetry.space_group_name_H-M   'P 1'
#
loop_
_entity.id
_entity.type
_entity.pdbx_description
1 polymer ?
#
loop_
_entity_poly.entity_id
_entity_poly.type
_entity_poly.pdbx_seq_one_letter_code
_entity_poly.pdbx_strand_id
1 'polypeptide(L)' 'MEFTTGTTAGLFVAIVALGVGGLIAAPIPMAPSTIMMMVLPSMAIFGLITLAIGVKHGAYRATN' A
#
# COMPACT_ATOMS: atom_id res chain seq x y z
N MET A 1 -3.48 -19.50 2.50
CA MET A 1 -2.42 -18.64 3.08
C MET A 1 -2.86 -18.26 4.48
N GLU A 2 -1.98 -18.38 5.48
CA GLU A 2 -2.24 -17.77 6.79
C GLU A 2 -1.87 -16.29 6.73
N PHE A 3 -2.83 -15.43 7.07
CA PHE A 3 -2.62 -13.99 7.12
C PHE A 3 -2.20 -13.57 8.53
N THR A 4 -0.89 -13.63 8.77
CA THR A 4 -0.24 -13.05 9.94
C THR A 4 0.03 -11.56 9.74
N THR A 5 0.31 -10.84 10.83
CA THR A 5 0.78 -9.44 10.77
C THR A 5 1.97 -9.28 9.84
N GLY A 6 2.93 -10.23 9.87
CA GLY A 6 4.13 -10.19 9.02
C GLY A 6 3.80 -10.33 7.53
N THR A 7 2.95 -11.31 7.17
CA THR A 7 2.50 -11.48 5.77
C THR A 7 1.70 -10.27 5.28
N THR A 8 0.84 -9.70 6.11
CA THR A 8 0.03 -8.52 5.75
C THR A 8 0.92 -7.29 5.52
N ALA A 9 1.87 -7.04 6.43
CA ALA A 9 2.82 -5.93 6.28
C ALA A 9 3.73 -6.12 5.05
N GLY A 10 4.22 -7.34 4.82
CA GLY A 10 5.03 -7.66 3.64
C GLY A 10 4.26 -7.44 2.34
N LEU A 11 2.99 -7.89 2.28
CA LEU A 11 2.15 -7.69 1.10
C LEU A 11 1.85 -6.22 0.85
N PHE A 12 1.61 -5.45 1.92
CA PHE A 12 1.42 -4.00 1.82
C PHE A 12 2.64 -3.31 1.18
N VAL A 13 3.84 -3.60 1.67
CA VAL A 13 5.08 -3.04 1.12
C VAL A 13 5.29 -3.48 -0.33
N ALA A 14 5.01 -4.75 -0.65
CA ALA A 14 5.12 -5.26 -2.02
C ALA A 14 4.19 -4.51 -2.99
N ILE A 15 2.94 -4.25 -2.60
CA ILE A 15 1.99 -3.49 -3.41
C ILE A 15 2.48 -2.05 -3.62
N VAL A 16 2.98 -1.41 -2.58
CA VAL A 16 3.54 -0.04 -2.68
C VAL A 16 4.74 -0.01 -3.62
N ALA A 17 5.67 -0.98 -3.49
CA ALA A 17 6.86 -1.08 -4.34
C ALA A 17 6.48 -1.32 -5.82
N LEU A 18 5.50 -2.19 -6.08
CA LEU A 18 4.99 -2.43 -7.43
C LEU A 18 4.33 -1.18 -8.01
N GLY A 19 3.56 -0.44 -7.20
CA GLY A 19 2.94 0.81 -7.65
C GLY A 19 3.97 1.87 -8.03
N VAL A 20 5.00 2.08 -7.19
CA VAL A 20 6.09 3.02 -7.48
C VAL A 20 6.90 2.58 -8.70
N GLY A 21 7.29 1.30 -8.77
CA GLY A 21 8.04 0.75 -9.89
C GLY A 21 7.27 0.86 -11.21
N GLY A 22 5.97 0.58 -11.18
CA GLY A 22 5.07 0.74 -12.33
C GLY A 22 4.97 2.20 -12.78
N LEU A 23 4.84 3.15 -11.85
CA LEU A 23 4.81 4.58 -12.19
C LEU A 23 6.11 5.08 -12.82
N ILE A 24 7.25 4.58 -12.35
CA ILE A 24 8.57 4.93 -12.92
C ILE A 24 8.75 4.34 -14.31
N ALA A 25 8.28 3.11 -14.54
CA ALA A 25 8.45 2.41 -15.82
C ALA A 25 7.41 2.82 -16.88
N ALA A 26 6.27 3.36 -16.47
CA ALA A 26 5.21 3.74 -17.38
C ALA A 26 5.58 5.01 -18.18
N PRO A 27 5.15 5.13 -19.45
CA PRO A 27 5.40 6.30 -20.29
C PRO A 27 4.46 7.47 -19.91
N ILE A 28 4.48 7.86 -18.64
CA ILE A 28 3.67 8.93 -18.06
C ILE A 28 4.57 10.16 -17.87
N PRO A 29 4.12 11.39 -18.18
CA PRO A 29 4.92 12.61 -18.01
C PRO A 29 5.01 13.03 -16.53
N MET A 30 5.62 12.18 -15.69
CA MET A 30 5.87 12.44 -14.27
C MET A 30 7.34 12.27 -13.94
N ALA A 31 7.94 13.27 -13.30
CA ALA A 31 9.32 13.19 -12.85
C ALA A 31 9.50 12.15 -11.72
N PRO A 32 10.60 11.40 -11.67
CA PRO A 32 10.88 10.46 -10.58
C PRO A 32 10.89 11.11 -9.20
N SER A 33 11.32 12.38 -9.10
CA SER A 33 11.28 13.16 -7.86
C SER A 33 9.85 13.36 -7.35
N THR A 34 8.90 13.67 -8.22
CA THR A 34 7.48 13.78 -7.87
C THR A 34 6.93 12.45 -7.37
N ILE A 35 7.28 11.34 -8.02
CA ILE A 35 6.86 10.00 -7.58
C ILE A 35 7.40 9.71 -6.18
N MET A 36 8.70 9.91 -5.94
CA MET A 36 9.34 9.55 -4.66
C MET A 36 9.02 10.51 -3.51
N MET A 37 8.83 11.80 -3.76
CA MET A 37 8.64 12.82 -2.72
C MET A 37 7.18 13.19 -2.48
N MET A 38 6.26 12.84 -3.39
CA MET A 38 4.83 13.20 -3.27
C MET A 38 3.93 11.96 -3.33
N VAL A 39 4.10 11.12 -4.36
CA VAL A 39 3.21 9.96 -4.58
C VAL A 39 3.48 8.85 -3.59
N LEU A 40 4.73 8.43 -3.41
CA LEU A 40 5.09 7.37 -2.46
C LEU A 40 4.65 7.72 -1.01
N PRO A 41 4.93 8.93 -0.47
CA PRO A 41 4.47 9.29 0.86
C PRO A 41 2.94 9.26 1.01
N SER A 42 2.20 9.80 0.04
CA SER A 42 0.73 9.81 0.08
C SER A 42 0.14 8.40 -0.05
N MET A 43 0.67 7.56 -0.95
CA MET A 43 0.31 6.15 -1.06
C MET A 43 0.58 5.39 0.24
N ALA A 44 1.74 5.61 0.87
CA ALA A 44 2.10 4.93 2.10
C ALA A 44 1.14 5.32 3.24
N ILE A 45 0.89 6.62 3.44
CA ILE A 45 0.01 7.11 4.51
C ILE A 45 -1.42 6.64 4.30
N PHE A 46 -1.98 6.86 3.11
CA PHE A 46 -3.36 6.45 2.80
C PHE A 46 -3.52 4.93 2.83
N GLY A 47 -2.53 4.22 2.30
CA GLY A 47 -2.45 2.77 2.35
C GLY A 47 -2.44 2.23 3.77
N LEU A 48 -1.68 2.83 4.69
CA LEU A 48 -1.67 2.44 6.10
C LEU A 48 -3.02 2.70 6.79
N ILE A 49 -3.65 3.84 6.51
CA ILE A 49 -4.98 4.17 7.04
C ILE A 49 -6.01 3.12 6.60
N THR A 50 -6.08 2.85 5.30
CA THR A 50 -7.04 1.89 4.74
C THR A 50 -6.75 0.45 5.19
N LEU A 51 -5.48 0.07 5.32
CA LEU A 51 -5.09 -1.22 5.87
C LEU A 51 -5.58 -1.38 7.31
N ALA A 52 -5.37 -0.38 8.17
CA ALA A 52 -5.80 -0.42 9.56
C ALA A 52 -7.33 -0.56 9.68
N ILE A 53 -8.07 0.24 8.90
CA ILE A 53 -9.54 0.16 8.85
C ILE A 53 -10.00 -1.20 8.34
N GLY A 54 -9.41 -1.69 7.25
CA GLY A 54 -9.77 -2.98 6.64
C GLY A 54 -9.56 -4.16 7.59
N VAL A 55 -8.44 -4.19 8.32
CA VAL A 55 -8.18 -5.21 9.34
C VAL A 55 -9.22 -5.17 10.45
N LYS A 56 -9.58 -3.98 10.96
CA LYS A 56 -10.61 -3.83 12.01
C LYS A 56 -12.00 -4.23 11.51
N HIS A 57 -12.35 -3.86 10.28
CA HIS A 57 -13.61 -4.25 9.66
C HIS A 57 -13.69 -5.77 9.45
N GLY A 58 -12.61 -6.40 8.99
CA GLY A 58 -12.53 -7.85 8.85
C GLY A 58 -12.68 -8.57 10.18
N ALA A 59 -12.01 -8.08 11.23
CA ALA A 59 -12.14 -8.62 12.58
C ALA A 59 -13.57 -8.51 13.11
N TYR A 60 -14.24 -7.38 12.89
CA TYR A 60 -15.64 -7.20 13.29
C TYR A 60 -16.58 -8.21 12.60
N ARG A 61 -16.41 -8.43 11.29
CA ARG A 61 -17.20 -9.40 10.51
C ARG A 61 -16.92 -10.86 10.83
N ALA A 62 -15.77 -11.15 11.42
CA ALA A 62 -15.44 -12.50 11.85
C ALA A 62 -16.06 -12.84 13.21
N THR A 63 -16.45 -11.84 14.00
CA THR A 63 -16.96 -12.02 15.36
C THR A 63 -18.44 -11.68 15.53
N ASN A 64 -19.09 -11.11 14.52
CA ASN A 64 -20.53 -10.75 14.49
C ASN A 64 -21.14 -11.16 13.15
#